data_AF-A0A535JVR9-F1
#
_entry.id   AF-A0A535JVR9-F1
#
_cell.length_a   1.000
_cell.length_b   1.000
_cell.length_c   1.000
_cell.angle_alpha   90.00
_cell.angle_beta   90.00
_cell.angle_gamma   90.00
#
_symmetry.space_group_name_H-M   'P 1'
#
loop_
_entity.id
_entity.type
_entity.pdbx_description
1 polymer ?
#
loop_
_entity_poly.entity_id
_entity_poly.type
_entity_poly.pdbx_seq_one_letter_code
_entity_poly.pdbx_strand_id
1 'polypeptide(L)'
;MAVTTPPSTPDYVRVRSTASAESGKNLLDVKALKMHFPLTQGIIFQRQVGAVRAVDGIDFFVEKGETLGLVGESGCGKSTTGRAILQLYKPTAGEVKFDGIELTKLGGEQMRKMRRRMQMIFQDPYASLNPRMTVGNIIGEPLEVHSLAKGREKTERVQELLRVVGLNPYFTNRYPHEF
;
A
#
# COMPACT_ATOMS: atom_id res chain seq x y z
N MET A 1 -30.47 23.88 -19.60
CA MET A 1 -29.04 23.78 -19.96
C MET A 1 -28.26 23.82 -18.65
N ALA A 2 -28.09 22.66 -17.99
CA ALA A 2 -27.44 22.59 -16.69
C ALA A 2 -25.94 22.38 -16.92
N VAL A 3 -25.15 23.43 -16.68
CA VAL A 3 -23.70 23.36 -16.65
C VAL A 3 -23.32 22.69 -15.34
N THR A 4 -23.07 21.38 -15.38
CA THR A 4 -22.50 20.64 -14.26
C THR A 4 -21.01 20.98 -14.18
N THR A 5 -20.64 21.82 -13.21
CA THR A 5 -19.25 21.97 -12.75
C THR A 5 -18.70 20.62 -12.27
N PRO A 6 -17.42 20.30 -12.55
CA PRO A 6 -16.79 19.10 -12.05
C PRO A 6 -16.66 19.14 -10.51
N PRO A 7 -16.66 17.98 -9.82
CA PRO A 7 -16.52 17.93 -8.37
C PRO A 7 -15.14 18.47 -7.94
N SER A 8 -15.13 19.27 -6.88
CA SER A 8 -13.93 19.84 -6.25
C SER A 8 -13.00 18.75 -5.71
N THR A 9 -11.71 19.00 -5.81
CA THR A 9 -10.61 18.18 -5.26
C THR A 9 -10.86 17.88 -3.78
N PRO A 10 -10.65 16.65 -3.28
CA PRO A 10 -10.80 16.37 -1.85
C PRO A 10 -9.82 17.21 -1.03
N ASP A 11 -10.28 17.75 0.10
CA ASP A 11 -9.45 18.51 1.04
C ASP A 11 -8.52 17.54 1.80
N TYR A 12 -7.23 17.58 1.50
CA TYR A 12 -6.20 16.87 2.29
C TYR A 12 -5.48 17.86 3.21
N VAL A 13 -5.50 17.59 4.51
CA VAL A 13 -4.78 18.38 5.51
C VAL A 13 -3.30 17.98 5.50
N ARG A 14 -2.40 18.91 5.16
CA ARG A 14 -0.95 18.71 5.22
C ARG A 14 -0.41 19.05 6.61
N VAL A 15 0.11 18.06 7.31
CA VAL A 15 0.87 18.26 8.56
C VAL A 15 2.35 18.16 8.22
N ARG A 16 3.06 19.28 8.18
CA ARG A 16 4.52 19.29 7.95
C ARG A 16 5.26 18.77 9.18
N SER A 17 6.08 17.73 9.00
CA SER A 17 7.10 17.32 9.97
C SER A 17 8.27 18.30 9.92
N THR A 18 8.82 18.69 11.08
CA THR A 18 9.88 19.72 11.23
C THR A 18 11.31 19.24 10.92
N ALA A 19 11.47 18.13 10.19
CA ALA A 19 12.79 17.68 9.74
C ALA A 19 13.17 18.37 8.43
N SER A 20 14.33 19.03 8.38
CA SER A 20 14.85 19.79 7.23
C SER A 20 14.71 19.03 5.90
N ALA A 21 13.76 19.47 5.08
CA ALA A 21 13.55 18.95 3.74
C ALA A 21 14.58 19.55 2.78
N GLU A 22 15.44 18.72 2.21
CA GLU A 22 16.14 19.07 0.98
C GLU A 22 15.10 19.33 -0.12
N SER A 23 15.18 20.50 -0.74
CA SER A 23 14.27 20.93 -1.79
C SER A 23 14.26 19.98 -2.99
N GLY A 24 13.08 19.48 -3.38
CA GLY A 24 12.69 19.51 -4.79
C GLY A 24 12.27 18.22 -5.51
N LYS A 25 12.17 17.04 -4.88
CA LYS A 25 11.65 15.84 -5.57
C LYS A 25 10.57 15.11 -4.78
N ASN A 26 9.35 15.11 -5.33
CA ASN A 26 8.24 14.29 -4.86
C ASN A 26 8.66 12.81 -4.85
N LEU A 27 8.53 12.15 -3.70
CA LEU A 27 8.73 10.71 -3.59
C LEU A 27 7.54 9.97 -4.23
N LEU A 28 6.33 10.49 -4.03
CA LEU A 28 5.11 9.98 -4.63
C LEU A 28 4.37 11.11 -5.34
N ASP A 29 3.92 10.89 -6.57
CA ASP A 29 3.07 11.79 -7.34
C ASP A 29 1.90 10.99 -7.91
N VAL A 30 0.67 11.35 -7.52
CA VAL A 30 -0.57 10.70 -7.91
C VAL A 30 -1.40 11.72 -8.68
N LYS A 31 -1.78 11.38 -9.92
CA LYS A 31 -2.56 12.28 -10.78
C LYS A 31 -3.77 11.61 -11.37
N ALA A 32 -4.92 12.28 -11.26
CA ALA A 32 -6.22 11.86 -11.77
C ALA A 32 -6.53 10.38 -11.49
N LEU A 33 -6.13 9.88 -10.31
CA LEU A 33 -6.23 8.46 -9.98
C LEU A 33 -7.69 8.06 -9.89
N LYS A 34 -8.08 7.02 -10.63
CA LYS A 34 -9.43 6.44 -10.61
C LYS A 34 -9.37 4.95 -10.31
N MET A 35 -10.29 4.50 -9.48
CA MET A 35 -10.52 3.09 -9.20
C MET A 35 -12.02 2.83 -9.14
N HIS A 36 -12.55 2.27 -10.24
CA HIS A 36 -13.96 1.92 -10.35
C HIS A 36 -14.11 0.40 -10.41
N PHE A 37 -14.97 -0.16 -9.57
CA PHE A 37 -15.26 -1.58 -9.55
C PHE A 37 -16.54 -1.87 -10.33
N PRO A 38 -16.52 -2.73 -11.36
CA PRO A 38 -17.72 -3.01 -12.15
C PRO A 38 -18.76 -3.74 -11.29
N LEU A 39 -20.02 -3.33 -11.44
CA LEU A 39 -21.18 -4.07 -10.93
C LEU A 39 -21.74 -4.91 -12.06
N THR A 40 -21.76 -6.23 -11.87
CA THR A 40 -22.26 -7.19 -12.87
C THR A 40 -23.52 -7.88 -12.39
N GLN A 41 -24.46 -8.13 -13.30
CA GLN A 41 -25.70 -8.86 -13.04
C GLN A 41 -25.88 -9.98 -14.07
N GLY A 42 -26.46 -11.10 -13.62
CA GLY A 42 -26.72 -12.29 -14.44
C GLY A 42 -25.88 -13.50 -14.03
N ILE A 43 -26.51 -14.68 -14.02
CA ILE A 43 -25.89 -15.95 -13.55
C ILE A 43 -25.13 -16.66 -14.68
N ILE A 44 -25.66 -16.60 -15.92
CA ILE A 44 -25.09 -17.29 -17.09
C ILE A 44 -24.32 -16.31 -17.98
N PHE A 45 -24.79 -15.07 -18.12
CA PHE A 45 -24.09 -13.98 -18.79
C PHE A 45 -23.94 -12.80 -17.82
N GLN A 46 -22.70 -12.50 -17.41
CA GLN A 46 -22.41 -11.34 -16.57
C GLN A 46 -22.42 -10.08 -17.42
N ARG A 47 -23.50 -9.29 -17.33
CA ARG A 47 -23.60 -7.96 -17.96
C ARG A 47 -23.22 -6.89 -16.95
N GLN A 48 -22.39 -5.93 -17.36
CA GLN A 48 -22.10 -4.77 -16.52
C GLN A 48 -23.32 -3.86 -16.47
N VAL A 49 -23.83 -3.61 -15.26
CA VAL A 49 -25.02 -2.78 -14.98
C VAL A 49 -24.66 -1.45 -14.31
N GLY A 50 -23.40 -1.29 -13.88
CA GLY A 50 -22.89 -0.06 -13.29
C GLY A 50 -21.44 -0.19 -12.84
N ALA A 51 -20.98 0.76 -12.01
CA ALA A 51 -19.70 0.67 -11.33
C ALA A 51 -19.73 1.44 -10.01
N VAL A 52 -19.09 0.88 -8.98
CA VAL A 52 -18.80 1.59 -7.73
C VAL A 52 -17.54 2.42 -7.94
N ARG A 53 -17.67 3.74 -7.85
CA ARG A 53 -16.54 4.67 -7.98
C ARG A 53 -15.84 4.85 -6.62
N ALA A 54 -14.97 3.90 -6.28
CA ALA A 54 -14.29 3.93 -4.99
C ALA A 54 -13.21 5.04 -4.91
N VAL A 55 -12.62 5.41 -6.04
CA VAL A 55 -11.77 6.60 -6.19
C VAL A 55 -12.11 7.22 -7.55
N ASP A 56 -12.38 8.53 -7.61
CA ASP A 56 -12.85 9.20 -8.84
C ASP A 56 -12.09 10.47 -9.19
N GLY A 57 -10.77 10.35 -9.41
CA GLY A 57 -9.94 11.43 -9.93
C GLY A 57 -9.33 12.27 -8.83
N ILE A 58 -8.47 11.65 -8.01
CA ILE A 58 -7.73 12.36 -6.96
C ILE A 58 -6.31 12.71 -7.42
N ASP A 59 -5.82 13.85 -6.93
CA ASP A 59 -4.49 14.38 -7.19
C ASP A 59 -3.80 14.73 -5.88
N PHE A 60 -2.61 14.17 -5.63
CA PHE A 60 -1.77 14.55 -4.50
C PHE A 60 -0.32 14.09 -4.69
N PHE A 61 0.58 14.63 -3.90
CA PHE A 61 1.97 14.20 -3.86
C PHE A 61 2.45 14.08 -2.42
N VAL A 62 3.54 13.34 -2.22
CA VAL A 62 4.25 13.20 -0.95
C VAL A 62 5.73 13.43 -1.20
N GLU A 63 6.32 14.37 -0.48
CA GLU A 63 7.76 14.64 -0.53
C GLU A 63 8.55 13.58 0.24
N LYS A 64 9.84 13.47 -0.05
CA LYS A 64 10.70 12.55 0.69
C LYS A 64 10.80 13.01 2.16
N GLY A 65 10.48 12.11 3.09
CA GLY A 65 10.48 12.40 4.53
C GLY A 65 9.17 13.04 5.03
N GLU A 66 8.20 13.29 4.15
CA GLU A 66 6.87 13.75 4.54
C GLU A 66 5.98 12.57 4.95
N THR A 67 5.13 12.82 5.94
CA THR A 67 4.06 11.89 6.34
C THR A 67 2.72 12.48 5.91
N LEU A 68 2.00 11.76 5.04
CA LEU A 68 0.65 12.12 4.62
C LEU A 68 -0.39 11.29 5.37
N GLY A 69 -1.32 11.96 6.03
CA GLY A 69 -2.52 11.34 6.60
C GLY A 69 -3.70 11.42 5.64
N LEU A 70 -4.35 10.29 5.37
CA LEU A 70 -5.61 10.24 4.62
C LEU A 70 -6.76 9.89 5.56
N VAL A 71 -7.66 10.85 5.77
CA VAL A 71 -8.81 10.75 6.69
C VAL A 71 -10.14 10.79 5.93
N GLY A 72 -11.20 10.26 6.55
CA GLY A 72 -12.54 10.23 5.97
C GLY A 72 -13.39 9.10 6.58
N GLU A 73 -14.67 9.09 6.26
CA GLU A 73 -15.63 8.11 6.78
C GLU A 73 -15.35 6.67 6.33
N SER A 74 -15.92 5.68 7.02
CA SER A 74 -15.84 4.28 6.57
C SER A 74 -16.38 4.15 5.14
N GLY A 75 -15.68 3.42 4.28
CA GLY A 75 -16.10 3.22 2.88
C GLY A 75 -15.76 4.35 1.90
N CYS A 76 -15.16 5.48 2.33
CA CYS A 76 -14.84 6.61 1.45
C CYS A 76 -13.65 6.40 0.49
N GLY A 77 -13.12 5.16 0.36
CA GLY A 77 -12.07 4.84 -0.61
C GLY A 77 -10.62 4.95 -0.12
N LYS A 78 -10.36 5.17 1.18
CA LYS A 78 -8.98 5.28 1.73
C LYS A 78 -8.13 4.04 1.46
N SER A 79 -8.63 2.87 1.88
CA SER A 79 -7.93 1.59 1.68
C SER A 79 -7.79 1.25 0.19
N THR A 80 -8.78 1.62 -0.63
CA THR A 80 -8.73 1.47 -2.08
C THR A 80 -7.63 2.33 -2.69
N THR A 81 -7.49 3.58 -2.24
CA THR A 81 -6.45 4.51 -2.70
C THR A 81 -5.05 3.95 -2.43
N GLY A 82 -4.78 3.51 -1.19
CA GLY A 82 -3.49 2.90 -0.85
C GLY A 82 -3.17 1.65 -1.67
N ARG A 83 -4.16 0.76 -1.86
CA ARG A 83 -4.00 -0.46 -2.68
C ARG A 83 -3.79 -0.14 -4.17
N ALA A 84 -4.44 0.89 -4.70
CA ALA A 84 -4.28 1.33 -6.08
C ALA A 84 -2.89 1.93 -6.36
N ILE A 85 -2.34 2.70 -5.41
CA ILE A 85 -0.99 3.26 -5.49
C ILE A 85 0.07 2.15 -5.59
N LEU A 86 -0.07 1.10 -4.78
CA LEU A 86 0.82 -0.07 -4.78
C LEU A 86 0.58 -1.04 -5.95
N GLN A 87 -0.35 -0.70 -6.86
CA GLN A 87 -0.79 -1.55 -7.97
C GLN A 87 -1.29 -2.93 -7.49
N LEU A 88 -1.81 -3.04 -6.26
CA LEU A 88 -2.50 -4.24 -5.77
C LEU A 88 -3.87 -4.35 -6.43
N TYR A 89 -4.50 -3.20 -6.66
CA TYR A 89 -5.54 -3.04 -7.67
C TYR A 89 -4.96 -2.22 -8.82
N LYS A 90 -5.15 -2.69 -10.05
CA LYS A 90 -4.80 -1.90 -11.22
C LYS A 90 -5.79 -0.74 -11.32
N PRO A 91 -5.33 0.53 -11.27
CA PRO A 91 -6.22 1.68 -11.42
C PRO A 91 -6.99 1.60 -12.74
N THR A 92 -8.23 2.08 -12.74
CA THR A 92 -9.02 2.19 -13.97
C THR A 92 -8.52 3.33 -14.86
N ALA A 93 -7.97 4.39 -14.27
CA ALA A 93 -7.26 5.46 -14.96
C ALA A 93 -6.34 6.23 -13.99
N GLY A 94 -5.54 7.14 -14.56
CA GLY A 94 -4.62 8.00 -13.82
C GLY A 94 -3.18 7.52 -13.83
N GLU A 95 -2.31 8.28 -13.18
CA GLU A 95 -0.87 8.06 -13.09
C GLU A 95 -0.42 7.96 -11.63
N VAL A 96 0.55 7.08 -11.37
CA VAL A 96 1.18 6.94 -10.06
C VAL A 96 2.68 6.84 -10.26
N LYS A 97 3.43 7.85 -9.85
CA LYS A 97 4.90 7.88 -9.92
C LYS A 97 5.50 7.73 -8.54
N PHE A 98 6.39 6.76 -8.39
CA PHE A 98 7.20 6.62 -7.19
C PHE A 98 8.68 6.84 -7.53
N ASP A 99 9.28 7.84 -6.91
CA ASP A 99 10.66 8.28 -7.15
C ASP A 99 10.96 8.57 -8.64
N GLY A 100 9.96 9.12 -9.33
CA GLY A 100 10.01 9.43 -10.77
C GLY A 100 9.68 8.26 -11.70
N ILE A 101 9.41 7.05 -11.18
CA ILE A 101 9.07 5.88 -11.99
C ILE A 101 7.54 5.72 -12.04
N GLU A 102 6.97 5.72 -13.25
CA GLU A 102 5.53 5.50 -13.48
C GLU A 102 5.15 4.03 -13.24
N LEU A 103 4.42 3.77 -12.15
CA LEU A 103 4.06 2.44 -11.68
C LEU A 103 2.94 1.79 -12.51
N THR A 104 1.98 2.57 -13.04
CA THR A 104 0.81 2.04 -13.77
C THR A 104 1.19 1.34 -15.08
N LYS A 105 2.41 1.60 -15.58
CA LYS A 105 2.97 1.06 -16.82
C LYS A 105 3.92 -0.11 -16.58
N LEU A 106 4.23 -0.45 -15.32
CA LEU A 106 5.17 -1.53 -15.00
C LEU A 106 4.49 -2.90 -15.09
N GLY A 107 5.22 -3.87 -15.63
CA GLY A 107 4.84 -5.27 -15.64
C GLY A 107 5.53 -6.09 -14.55
N GLY A 108 4.90 -7.22 -14.19
CA GLY A 108 5.46 -8.36 -13.44
C GLY A 108 6.70 -8.10 -12.58
N GLU A 109 7.89 -8.38 -13.13
CA GLU A 109 9.15 -8.33 -12.38
C GLU A 109 9.57 -6.92 -11.96
N GLN A 110 9.37 -5.91 -12.83
CA GLN A 110 9.69 -4.52 -12.50
C GLN A 110 8.82 -4.04 -11.34
N MET A 111 7.52 -4.37 -11.39
CA MET A 111 6.61 -4.06 -10.29
C MET A 111 7.00 -4.78 -9.00
N ARG A 112 7.44 -6.05 -9.09
CA ARG A 112 7.95 -6.80 -7.93
C ARG A 112 9.17 -6.13 -7.29
N LYS A 113 10.11 -5.61 -8.07
CA LYS A 113 11.27 -4.86 -7.57
C LYS A 113 10.83 -3.56 -6.87
N MET A 114 9.88 -2.85 -7.45
CA MET A 114 9.35 -1.61 -6.85
C MET A 114 8.59 -1.86 -5.55
N ARG A 115 7.78 -2.92 -5.45
CA ARG A 115 7.06 -3.29 -4.21
C ARG A 115 7.99 -3.56 -3.02
N ARG A 116 9.25 -3.94 -3.25
CA ARG A 116 10.25 -4.03 -2.15
C ARG A 116 10.52 -2.68 -1.48
N ARG A 117 10.38 -1.58 -2.22
CA ARG A 117 10.59 -0.22 -1.74
C ARG A 117 9.34 0.41 -1.13
N MET A 118 8.18 -0.26 -1.22
CA MET A 118 6.89 0.25 -0.78
C MET A 118 6.18 -0.83 0.03
N GLN A 119 6.32 -0.76 1.36
CA GLN A 119 5.73 -1.73 2.28
C GLN A 119 4.35 -1.26 2.75
N MET A 120 3.41 -2.20 2.90
CA MET A 120 2.06 -1.93 3.38
C MET A 120 1.80 -2.71 4.66
N ILE A 121 1.21 -2.04 5.66
CA ILE A 121 0.67 -2.67 6.86
C ILE A 121 -0.85 -2.59 6.74
N PHE A 122 -1.53 -3.74 6.87
CA PHE A 122 -2.99 -3.82 6.75
C PHE A 122 -3.69 -3.48 8.06
N GLN A 123 -4.93 -2.98 7.96
CA GLN A 123 -5.75 -2.58 9.12
C GLN A 123 -6.06 -3.76 10.06
N ASP A 124 -6.27 -4.95 9.50
CA ASP A 124 -6.32 -6.20 10.27
C ASP A 124 -4.97 -6.93 10.11
N PRO A 125 -4.05 -6.79 11.07
CA PRO A 125 -2.76 -7.43 11.00
C PRO A 125 -2.88 -8.96 11.12
N TYR A 126 -3.83 -9.48 11.91
CA TYR A 126 -3.98 -10.92 12.13
C TYR A 126 -4.42 -11.66 10.86
N ALA A 127 -5.36 -11.08 10.10
CA ALA A 127 -5.78 -11.64 8.82
C ALA A 127 -4.65 -11.70 7.78
N SER A 128 -3.57 -10.94 7.96
CA SER A 128 -2.39 -10.97 7.09
C SER A 128 -1.33 -11.99 7.51
N LEU A 129 -1.45 -12.59 8.70
CA LEU A 129 -0.51 -13.61 9.18
C LEU A 129 -0.97 -15.01 8.80
N ASN A 130 -0.02 -15.87 8.42
CA ASN A 130 -0.29 -17.30 8.31
C ASN A 130 -0.23 -17.94 9.71
N PRO A 131 -1.35 -18.38 10.31
CA PRO A 131 -1.36 -18.90 11.68
C PRO A 131 -0.58 -20.20 11.84
N ARG A 132 -0.24 -20.88 10.73
CA ARG A 132 0.57 -22.10 10.72
C ARG A 132 2.07 -21.83 10.68
N MET A 133 2.49 -20.58 10.59
CA MET A 133 3.90 -20.19 10.59
C MET A 133 4.27 -19.58 11.95
N THR A 134 5.48 -19.87 12.41
CA THR A 134 6.04 -19.20 13.57
C THR A 134 6.31 -17.73 13.26
N VAL A 135 6.38 -16.89 14.28
CA VAL A 135 6.76 -15.48 14.19
C VAL A 135 8.07 -15.32 13.41
N GLY A 136 9.05 -16.19 13.69
CA GLY A 136 10.33 -16.13 12.99
C GLY A 136 10.24 -16.46 11.51
N ASN A 137 9.37 -17.40 11.13
CA ASN A 137 9.13 -17.71 9.72
C ASN A 137 8.36 -16.61 9.01
N ILE A 138 7.36 -16.00 9.66
CA ILE A 138 6.59 -14.88 9.11
C ILE A 138 7.51 -13.68 8.83
N ILE A 139 8.34 -13.29 9.80
CA ILE A 139 9.27 -12.16 9.65
C ILE A 139 10.42 -12.51 8.69
N GLY A 140 10.87 -13.77 8.71
CA GLY A 140 11.99 -14.25 7.92
C GLY A 140 11.66 -14.52 6.44
N GLU A 141 10.42 -14.87 6.10
CA GLU A 141 10.02 -15.19 4.73
C GLU A 141 10.31 -14.04 3.74
N PRO A 142 9.94 -12.77 4.01
CA PRO A 142 10.31 -11.66 3.13
C PRO A 142 11.82 -11.51 2.92
N LEU A 143 12.64 -11.83 3.92
CA LEU A 143 14.10 -11.78 3.80
C LEU A 143 14.61 -12.82 2.79
N GLU A 144 14.06 -14.03 2.81
CA GLU A 144 14.45 -15.09 1.87
C GLU A 144 13.90 -14.84 0.46
N VAL A 145 12.61 -14.49 0.35
CA VAL A 145 11.94 -14.19 -0.93
C VAL A 145 12.63 -13.05 -1.68
N HIS A 146 13.20 -12.09 -0.94
CA HIS A 146 13.94 -10.97 -1.51
C HIS A 146 15.46 -11.16 -1.52
N SER A 147 15.96 -12.36 -1.17
CA SER A 147 17.38 -12.71 -1.15
C SER A 147 18.22 -11.73 -0.33
N LEU A 148 17.70 -11.30 0.82
CA LEU A 148 18.33 -10.38 1.75
C LEU A 148 19.13 -11.09 2.86
N ALA A 149 18.68 -12.25 3.30
CA ALA A 149 19.35 -13.09 4.30
C ALA A 149 18.84 -14.53 4.20
N LYS A 150 19.67 -15.52 4.57
CA LYS A 150 19.31 -16.94 4.63
C LYS A 150 19.93 -17.65 5.83
N GLY A 151 19.38 -18.80 6.20
CA GLY A 151 19.94 -19.65 7.26
C GLY A 151 20.15 -18.90 8.58
N ARG A 152 21.38 -18.91 9.09
CA ARG A 152 21.74 -18.26 10.37
C ARG A 152 21.56 -16.74 10.33
N GLU A 153 21.96 -16.09 9.24
CA GLU A 153 21.84 -14.64 9.07
C GLU A 153 20.38 -14.18 9.14
N LYS A 154 19.46 -14.97 8.54
CA LYS A 154 18.02 -14.72 8.64
C LYS A 154 17.58 -14.73 10.10
N THR A 155 17.96 -15.75 10.85
CA THR A 155 17.58 -15.89 12.26
C THR A 155 18.09 -14.71 13.09
N GLU A 156 19.34 -14.30 12.90
CA GLU A 156 19.94 -13.15 13.60
C GLU A 156 19.19 -11.85 13.25
N ARG A 157 18.86 -11.65 11.97
CA ARG A 157 18.12 -10.47 11.50
C ARG A 157 16.70 -10.42 12.05
N VAL A 158 16.00 -11.56 12.11
CA VAL A 158 14.66 -11.65 12.71
C VAL A 158 14.71 -11.29 14.19
N GLN A 159 15.69 -11.81 14.95
CA GLN A 159 15.84 -11.49 16.36
C GLN A 159 16.15 -10.01 16.58
N GLU A 160 16.95 -9.40 15.70
CA GLU A 160 17.20 -7.97 15.71
C GLU A 160 15.91 -7.18 15.48
N LEU A 161 15.10 -7.54 14.47
CA LEU A 161 13.83 -6.89 14.20
C LEU A 161 12.87 -6.98 15.39
N LEU A 162 12.80 -8.13 16.05
CA LEU A 162 12.00 -8.29 17.28
C LEU A 162 12.47 -7.34 18.38
N ARG A 163 13.79 -7.20 18.59
CA ARG A 163 14.34 -6.24 19.57
C ARG A 163 13.98 -4.80 19.22
N VAL A 164 14.06 -4.41 17.95
CA VAL A 164 13.74 -3.04 17.47
C VAL A 164 12.30 -2.67 17.78
N VAL A 165 11.36 -3.61 17.69
CA VAL A 165 9.94 -3.38 18.02
C VAL A 165 9.59 -3.66 19.48
N GLY A 166 10.59 -3.93 20.34
CA GLY A 166 10.40 -4.15 21.77
C GLY A 166 9.90 -5.56 22.16
N LEU A 167 9.96 -6.54 21.26
CA LEU A 167 9.60 -7.92 21.53
C LEU A 167 10.81 -8.77 21.93
N ASN A 168 10.57 -9.81 22.73
CA ASN A 168 11.63 -10.73 23.14
C ASN A 168 12.13 -11.53 21.93
N PRO A 169 13.43 -11.49 21.58
CA PRO A 169 13.96 -12.23 20.43
C PRO A 169 13.82 -13.76 20.52
N TYR A 170 13.57 -14.33 21.70
CA TYR A 170 13.29 -15.77 21.84
C TYR A 170 11.88 -16.17 21.37
N PHE A 171 11.04 -15.19 21.03
CA PHE A 171 9.70 -15.41 20.48
C PHE A 171 9.68 -15.90 19.03
N THR A 172 10.84 -16.05 18.39
CA THR A 172 10.95 -16.55 17.01
C THR A 172 10.26 -17.88 16.77
N ASN A 173 10.23 -18.75 17.78
CA ASN A 173 9.67 -20.10 17.67
C ASN A 173 8.18 -20.17 18.04
N ARG A 174 7.59 -19.06 18.49
CA ARG A 174 6.18 -19.01 18.86
C ARG A 174 5.29 -18.81 17.64
N TYR A 175 4.05 -19.24 17.74
CA TYR A 175 2.99 -18.91 16.79
C TYR A 175 2.30 -17.59 17.16
N PRO A 176 1.66 -16.90 16.20
CA PRO A 176 0.98 -15.63 16.46
C PRO A 176 -0.08 -15.65 17.58
N HIS A 177 -0.67 -16.81 17.86
CA HIS A 177 -1.71 -16.99 18.89
C HIS A 177 -1.16 -17.28 20.30
N GLU A 178 0.15 -17.43 20.45
CA GLU A 178 0.81 -17.72 21.75
C GLU A 178 1.28 -16.44 22.47
N PHE A 179 0.58 -15.33 22.21
CA PHE A 179 0.81 -13.99 22.76
C PHE A 179 -0.45 -13.43 23.40
#